data_AF-A0A9P8ARS8-F1
#
_entry.id   AF-A0A9P8ARS8-F1
#
_cell.length_a   1.000
_cell.length_b   1.000
_cell.length_c   1.000
_cell.angle_alpha   90.00
_cell.angle_beta   90.00
_cell.angle_gamma   90.00
#
_symmetry.space_group_name_H-M   'P 1'
#
loop_
_entity.id
_entity.type
_entity.pdbx_description
1 polymer ?
#
loop_
_entity_poly.entity_id
_entity_poly.type
_entity_poly.pdbx_seq_one_letter_code
_entity_poly.pdbx_strand_id
1 'polypeptide(L)'
;FGRMLQCRTGHGYIGEYYSQFVPSKNVDCPCGELFQTREHILRECPLYEEQRGILRNVSRTIYLPDILGTKEGITALSEFMENTGAFTRTGQPQNEKLAPEPEEE
;
A
#
# COMPACT_ATOMS: atom_id res chain seq x y z
N PHE A 1 -7.92 6.17 -8.17
CA PHE A 1 -7.01 5.88 -9.30
C PHE A 1 -5.57 6.36 -9.15
N GLY A 2 -5.27 7.59 -8.68
CA GLY A 2 -3.88 8.08 -8.59
C GLY A 2 -2.89 7.17 -7.85
N ARG A 3 -3.30 6.60 -6.70
CA ARG A 3 -2.47 5.64 -5.93
C ARG A 3 -2.17 4.34 -6.69
N MET A 4 -3.10 3.87 -7.50
CA MET A 4 -2.90 2.66 -8.31
C MET A 4 -1.81 2.90 -9.35
N LEU A 5 -1.85 4.05 -10.04
CA LEU A 5 -0.79 4.44 -10.97
C LEU A 5 0.56 4.55 -10.27
N GLN A 6 0.60 5.22 -9.11
CA GLN A 6 1.81 5.36 -8.30
C GLN A 6 2.40 4.01 -7.89
N CYS A 7 1.57 3.05 -7.46
CA CYS A 7 2.02 1.70 -7.13
C CYS A 7 2.58 0.99 -8.37
N ARG A 8 1.92 1.07 -9.53
CA ARG A 8 2.41 0.44 -10.77
C ARG A 8 3.74 1.01 -11.25
N THR A 9 3.93 2.32 -11.13
CA THR A 9 5.17 3.00 -11.56
C THR A 9 6.24 3.05 -10.48
N GLY A 10 5.98 2.60 -9.25
CA GLY A 10 6.90 2.72 -8.12
C GLY A 10 7.05 4.15 -7.57
N HIS A 11 6.20 5.09 -8.00
CA HIS A 11 6.21 6.49 -7.55
C HIS A 11 5.23 6.73 -6.39
N GLY A 12 5.05 5.71 -5.53
CA GLY A 12 4.20 5.78 -4.35
C GLY A 12 4.91 6.36 -3.13
N TYR A 13 4.14 6.59 -2.07
CA TYR A 13 4.69 6.95 -0.76
C TYR A 13 5.31 5.71 -0.08
N ILE A 14 6.42 5.22 -0.62
CA ILE A 14 7.13 4.01 -0.18
C ILE A 14 8.64 4.25 -0.10
N GLY A 15 9.34 3.41 0.67
CA GLY A 15 10.79 3.49 0.86
C GLY A 15 11.59 3.47 -0.44
N GLU A 16 11.22 2.63 -1.41
CA GLU A 16 11.85 2.62 -2.74
C GLU A 16 11.85 4.00 -3.41
N TYR A 17 10.72 4.71 -3.39
CA TYR A 17 10.62 6.06 -3.96
C TYR A 17 11.45 7.07 -3.16
N TYR A 18 11.35 7.04 -1.82
CA TYR A 18 12.09 7.98 -0.98
C TYR A 18 13.60 7.82 -1.12
N SER A 19 14.10 6.59 -1.23
CA SER A 19 15.53 6.34 -1.40
C SER A 19 16.14 7.02 -2.64
N GLN A 20 15.34 7.19 -3.70
CA GLN A 20 15.78 7.77 -4.97
C GLN A 20 15.51 9.27 -5.06
N PHE A 21 14.33 9.71 -4.61
CA PHE A 21 13.84 11.06 -4.89
C PHE A 21 13.76 11.96 -3.65
N VAL A 22 13.76 11.39 -2.43
CA VAL A 22 13.68 12.15 -1.17
C VAL A 22 14.60 11.54 -0.10
N PRO A 23 15.94 11.59 -0.25
CA PRO A 23 16.88 10.84 0.59
C PRO A 23 16.86 11.20 2.08
N SER A 24 16.24 12.33 2.45
CA SER A 24 16.05 12.74 3.85
C SER A 24 14.89 12.02 4.55
N LYS A 25 14.06 11.27 3.82
CA LYS A 25 12.95 10.51 4.38
C LYS A 25 13.41 9.13 4.80
N ASN A 26 12.86 8.65 5.91
CA ASN A 26 13.04 7.27 6.37
C ASN A 26 12.42 6.31 5.32
N VAL A 27 13.15 5.23 5.01
CA VAL A 27 12.80 4.23 3.99
C VAL A 27 12.28 2.92 4.60
N ASP A 28 12.33 2.80 5.91
CA ASP A 28 11.90 1.64 6.68
C ASP A 28 10.37 1.55 6.63
N CYS A 29 9.87 0.33 6.69
CA CYS A 29 8.45 0.07 6.84
C CYS A 29 8.06 0.18 8.33
N PRO A 30 6.89 0.74 8.68
CA PRO A 30 6.40 0.74 10.06
C PRO A 30 6.23 -0.67 10.67
N CYS A 31 6.25 -1.72 9.84
CA CYS A 31 6.23 -3.11 10.30
C CYS A 31 7.56 -3.59 10.90
N GLY A 32 8.63 -2.80 10.79
CA GLY A 32 9.99 -3.14 11.23
C GLY A 32 10.95 -3.56 10.11
N GLU A 33 10.48 -3.72 8.86
CA GLU A 33 11.34 -4.00 7.71
C GLU A 33 12.21 -2.78 7.39
N LEU A 34 13.51 -2.98 7.17
CA LEU A 34 14.47 -1.87 6.96
C LEU A 34 14.33 -1.20 5.58
N PHE A 35 13.64 -1.84 4.64
CA PHE A 35 13.44 -1.27 3.32
C PHE A 35 12.06 -1.58 2.77
N GLN A 36 11.21 -0.55 2.74
CA GLN A 36 9.85 -0.68 2.28
C GLN A 36 9.77 -0.68 0.75
N THR A 37 9.66 -1.87 0.18
CA THR A 37 9.42 -2.07 -1.26
C THR A 37 7.93 -2.27 -1.57
N ARG A 38 7.55 -2.07 -2.83
CA ARG A 38 6.22 -2.45 -3.33
C ARG A 38 5.95 -3.94 -3.14
N GLU A 39 6.94 -4.78 -3.41
CA GLU A 39 6.82 -6.23 -3.25
C GLU A 39 6.58 -6.60 -1.79
N HIS A 40 7.34 -5.99 -0.87
CA HIS A 40 7.13 -6.14 0.56
C HIS A 40 5.68 -5.77 0.95
N ILE A 41 5.21 -4.58 0.58
CA ILE A 41 3.85 -4.11 0.91
C ILE A 41 2.79 -5.11 0.42
N LEU A 42 2.88 -5.54 -0.84
CA LEU A 42 1.84 -6.39 -1.45
C LEU A 42 1.91 -7.84 -0.99
N ARG A 43 3.12 -8.40 -0.77
CA ARG A 43 3.30 -9.84 -0.54
C ARG A 43 3.65 -10.24 0.90
N GLU A 44 4.37 -9.40 1.63
CA GLU A 44 5.05 -9.83 2.87
C GLU A 44 4.67 -9.03 4.11
N CYS A 45 4.34 -7.73 3.95
CA CYS A 45 4.20 -6.80 5.07
C CYS A 45 3.12 -7.25 6.06
N PRO A 46 3.46 -7.57 7.32
CA PRO A 46 2.51 -8.14 8.28
C PRO A 46 1.38 -7.17 8.64
N LEU A 47 1.59 -5.86 8.48
CA LEU A 47 0.56 -4.83 8.72
C LEU A 47 -0.67 -5.00 7.83
N TYR A 48 -0.54 -5.66 6.68
CA TYR A 48 -1.60 -5.81 5.70
C TYR A 48 -2.07 -7.26 5.53
N GLU A 49 -1.68 -8.15 6.45
CA GLU A 49 -1.91 -9.58 6.32
C GLU A 49 -3.40 -9.94 6.31
N GLU A 50 -4.20 -9.27 7.16
CA GLU A 50 -5.64 -9.49 7.28
C GLU A 50 -6.36 -9.23 5.94
N GLN A 51 -6.03 -8.13 5.28
CA GLN A 51 -6.65 -7.73 4.01
C GLN A 51 -5.95 -8.38 2.79
N ARG A 52 -4.82 -9.09 2.97
CA ARG A 52 -4.08 -9.72 1.87
C ARG A 52 -4.87 -10.81 1.16
N GLY A 53 -5.91 -11.36 1.80
CA GLY A 53 -6.85 -12.30 1.19
C GLY A 53 -7.42 -11.79 -0.14
N ILE A 54 -7.64 -10.47 -0.26
CA ILE A 54 -8.15 -9.82 -1.48
C ILE A 54 -7.22 -10.08 -2.67
N LEU A 55 -5.91 -9.94 -2.47
CA LEU A 55 -4.90 -10.17 -3.51
C LEU A 55 -4.72 -11.68 -3.77
N ARG A 56 -4.74 -12.51 -2.72
CA ARG A 56 -4.59 -13.97 -2.82
C ARG A 56 -5.71 -14.64 -3.62
N ASN A 57 -6.90 -14.05 -3.63
CA ASN A 57 -8.03 -14.51 -4.44
C ASN A 57 -7.74 -14.39 -5.95
N VAL A 58 -6.94 -13.41 -6.36
CA VAL A 58 -6.51 -13.25 -7.76
C VAL A 58 -5.28 -14.09 -8.06
N SER A 59 -4.26 -14.02 -7.21
CA SER A 59 -3.01 -14.75 -7.37
C SER A 59 -2.54 -15.26 -6.01
N ARG A 60 -2.59 -16.59 -5.79
CA ARG A 60 -2.31 -17.21 -4.48
C ARG A 60 -0.93 -16.85 -3.93
N THR A 61 0.06 -16.74 -4.80
CA THR A 61 1.44 -16.34 -4.46
C THR A 61 1.67 -14.83 -4.60
N ILE A 62 0.65 -14.07 -5.00
CA ILE A 62 0.69 -12.62 -5.23
C ILE A 62 1.78 -12.30 -6.25
N TYR A 63 1.70 -12.94 -7.41
CA TYR A 63 2.61 -12.66 -8.51
C TYR A 63 2.33 -11.25 -9.04
N LEU A 64 3.29 -10.33 -8.89
CA LEU A 64 3.10 -8.91 -9.18
C LEU A 64 2.56 -8.64 -10.59
N PRO A 65 2.99 -9.32 -11.67
CA PRO A 65 2.41 -9.14 -12.99
C PRO A 65 0.91 -9.43 -13.06
N ASP A 66 0.40 -10.42 -12.31
CA ASP A 66 -1.03 -10.69 -12.24
C ASP A 66 -1.75 -9.53 -11.54
N ILE A 67 -1.25 -9.11 -10.38
CA ILE A 67 -1.85 -8.05 -9.56
C ILE A 67 -1.80 -6.68 -10.25
N LEU A 68 -0.70 -6.36 -10.93
CA LEU A 68 -0.46 -5.03 -11.51
C LEU A 68 -0.81 -4.93 -13.00
N GLY A 69 -0.99 -6.07 -13.67
CA GLY A 69 -1.12 -6.17 -15.13
C GLY A 69 -2.48 -6.62 -15.64
N THR A 70 -3.28 -7.30 -14.80
CA THR A 70 -4.61 -7.81 -15.20
C THR A 70 -5.73 -6.92 -14.69
N LYS A 71 -6.92 -7.01 -15.30
CA LYS A 71 -8.09 -6.23 -14.87
C LYS A 71 -8.52 -6.66 -13.47
N GLU A 72 -8.59 -7.97 -13.23
CA GLU A 72 -8.95 -8.59 -11.97
C GLU A 72 -7.96 -8.19 -10.87
N GLY A 73 -6.67 -8.25 -11.17
CA GLY A 73 -5.60 -7.81 -10.27
C GLY A 73 -5.70 -6.33 -9.91
N ILE A 74 -5.94 -5.46 -10.89
CA ILE A 74 -6.09 -4.01 -10.66
C ILE A 74 -7.33 -3.72 -9.81
N THR A 75 -8.43 -4.43 -10.03
CA THR A 75 -9.63 -4.30 -9.19
C THR A 75 -9.34 -4.72 -7.74
N ALA A 76 -8.75 -5.90 -7.54
CA ALA A 76 -8.37 -6.38 -6.21
C ALA A 76 -7.35 -5.46 -5.52
N LEU A 77 -6.41 -4.90 -6.28
CA LEU A 77 -5.45 -3.93 -5.76
C LEU A 77 -6.12 -2.64 -5.30
N SER A 78 -7.11 -2.14 -6.04
CA SER A 78 -7.86 -0.94 -5.64
C SER A 78 -8.56 -1.17 -4.30
N GLU A 79 -9.27 -2.29 -4.17
CA GLU A 79 -9.97 -2.68 -2.95
C GLU A 79 -9.00 -2.87 -1.77
N PHE A 80 -7.88 -3.56 -2.00
CA PHE A 80 -6.81 -3.71 -1.00
C PHE A 80 -6.30 -2.35 -0.51
N MET A 81 -6.01 -1.40 -1.41
CA MET A 81 -5.52 -0.07 -1.02
C MET A 81 -6.58 0.78 -0.31
N GLU A 82 -7.86 0.58 -0.62
CA GLU A 82 -8.98 1.25 0.06
C GLU A 82 -9.10 0.77 1.51
N ASN A 83 -9.01 -0.54 1.72
CA ASN A 83 -9.17 -1.15 3.04
C ASN A 83 -7.94 -0.99 3.95
N THR A 84 -6.73 -0.89 3.38
CA THR A 84 -5.48 -0.82 4.15
C THR A 84 -4.88 0.58 4.24
N GLY A 85 -5.21 1.47 3.31
CA GLY A 85 -4.48 2.73 3.17
C GLY A 85 -3.04 2.60 2.69
N ALA A 86 -2.63 1.43 2.19
CA ALA A 86 -1.34 1.25 1.57
C ALA A 86 -1.09 2.30 0.47
N PHE A 87 0.17 2.69 0.30
CA PHE A 87 0.61 3.74 -0.64
C PHE A 87 0.00 5.13 -0.37
N THR A 88 -0.52 5.39 0.83
CA THR A 88 -0.82 6.75 1.30
C THR A 88 0.34 7.28 2.13
N ARG A 89 0.42 8.61 2.28
CA ARG A 89 1.44 9.24 3.12
C ARG A 89 1.40 8.77 4.58
N THR A 90 0.23 8.42 5.09
CA THR A 90 0.02 8.02 6.50
C THR A 90 -0.03 6.51 6.70
N GLY A 91 -0.13 5.72 5.61
CA GLY A 91 -0.32 4.27 5.71
C GLY A 91 -1.68 3.85 6.30
N GLN A 92 -2.66 4.76 6.34
CA GLN A 92 -3.99 4.53 6.94
C GLN A 92 -5.11 4.74 5.92
N PRO A 93 -6.23 3.99 6.03
CA PRO A 93 -7.41 4.17 5.18
C PRO A 93 -7.94 5.61 5.24
N GLN A 94 -8.49 6.11 4.13
CA GLN A 94 -9.06 7.46 4.10
C GLN A 94 -10.36 7.58 4.92
N ASN A 95 -11.10 6.49 5.10
CA ASN A 95 -12.38 6.50 5.81
C ASN A 95 -12.25 6.76 7.33
N GLU A 96 -11.07 6.54 7.91
CA GLU A 96 -10.80 6.85 9.33
C GLU A 96 -10.63 8.35 9.60
N LYS A 97 -10.36 9.17 8.57
CA LYS A 97 -10.13 10.62 8.73
C LYS A 97 -11.41 11.46 8.80
N LEU A 98 -12.59 10.82 8.71
CA LEU A 98 -13.90 11.48 8.68
C LEU A 98 -14.58 11.56 10.04
N ALA A 99 -14.00 11.00 11.12
CA ALA A 99 -14.49 11.26 12.46
C ALA A 99 -13.98 12.64 12.90
N PRO A 100 -14.83 13.68 13.03
CA PRO A 100 -14.41 14.91 13.69
C PRO A 100 -14.03 14.56 15.13
N GLU A 101 -12.87 15.03 15.59
CA GLU A 101 -12.57 15.01 17.02
C GLU A 101 -13.66 15.84 17.73
N PRO A 102 -14.27 15.34 18.81
CA PRO A 102 -15.22 16.14 19.56
C PRO A 102 -14.51 17.41 20.04
N GLU A 103 -15.05 18.57 19.67
CA GLU A 103 -14.59 19.85 20.20
C GLU A 103 -14.75 19.78 21.73
N GLU A 104 -13.63 19.77 22.45
CA GLU A 104 -13.64 19.89 23.91
C GLU A 104 -14.07 21.33 24.26
N GLU A 105 -15.23 21.46 24.92
CA GLU A 105 -15.86 22.70 25.41
C GLU A 105 -15.07 23.37 26.55
#